data_AF-I0R893-F1
#
_entry.id   AF-I0R893-F1
#
_cell.length_a   1.000
_cell.length_b   1.000
_cell.length_c   1.000
_cell.angle_alpha   90.00
_cell.angle_beta   90.00
_cell.angle_gamma   90.00
#
_symmetry.space_group_name_H-M   'P 1'
#
loop_
_entity.id
_entity.type
_entity.pdbx_description
1 polymer ?
#
loop_
_entity_poly.entity_id
_entity_poly.type
_entity_poly.pdbx_seq_one_letter_code
_entity_poly.pdbx_strand_id
1 'polypeptide(L)'
;KEAYRNLYIYSIDVDTGLNKEVYKKKRFFLGNESPEIFATDKYIFIYEYGDYGEKQCITRINRDGSNPILVMDENGEVVMEPVQ
;
A
#
# COMPACT_ATOMS: atom_id res chain seq x y z
N LYS A 1 -15.58 17.37 6.64
CA LYS A 1 -14.39 16.69 7.22
C LYS A 1 -14.03 15.57 6.26
N GLU A 2 -13.05 15.78 5.39
CA GLU A 2 -12.59 14.75 4.45
C GLU A 2 -12.19 13.52 5.25
N ALA A 3 -12.87 12.41 4.99
CA ALA A 3 -12.62 11.16 5.67
C ALA A 3 -11.25 10.66 5.21
N TYR A 4 -10.22 10.85 6.04
CA TYR A 4 -8.92 10.22 5.86
C TYR A 4 -9.12 8.70 5.87
N ARG A 5 -9.25 8.10 4.68
CA ARG A 5 -9.27 6.66 4.51
C ARG A 5 -7.84 6.17 4.64
N ASN A 6 -7.48 5.67 5.82
CA ASN A 6 -6.24 4.92 5.98
C ASN A 6 -6.36 3.59 5.22
N LEU A 7 -5.25 3.15 4.64
CA LEU A 7 -5.06 1.79 4.15
C LEU A 7 -4.53 0.93 5.29
N TYR A 8 -5.12 -0.25 5.44
CA TYR A 8 -4.66 -1.28 6.38
C TYR A 8 -4.43 -2.58 5.61
N ILE A 9 -3.35 -3.28 5.94
CA ILE A 9 -3.04 -4.59 5.38
C ILE A 9 -2.97 -5.57 6.53
N TYR A 10 -3.77 -6.62 6.43
CA TYR A 10 -3.80 -7.73 7.38
C TYR A 10 -3.28 -9.00 6.71
N SER A 11 -2.46 -9.76 7.43
CA SER A 11 -2.16 -11.14 7.08
C SER A 11 -3.05 -12.05 7.90
N ILE A 12 -3.65 -13.05 7.26
CA ILE A 12 -4.54 -14.02 7.89
C ILE A 12 -3.95 -15.40 7.68
N ASP A 13 -3.73 -16.10 8.78
CA ASP A 13 -3.44 -17.53 8.76
C ASP A 13 -4.75 -18.27 8.47
N VAL A 14 -4.80 -18.97 7.33
CA VAL A 14 -6.04 -19.59 6.83
C VAL A 14 -6.44 -20.80 7.68
N ASP A 15 -5.48 -21.48 8.29
CA ASP A 15 -5.73 -22.69 9.07
C ASP A 15 -6.31 -22.36 10.46
N THR A 16 -5.84 -21.26 11.07
CA THR A 16 -6.23 -20.85 12.42
C THR A 16 -7.22 -19.69 12.45
N GLY A 17 -7.36 -18.95 11.34
CA GLY A 17 -8.16 -17.72 11.25
C GLY A 17 -7.55 -16.53 12.00
N LEU A 18 -6.37 -16.68 12.62
CA LEU A 18 -5.69 -15.60 13.31
C LEU A 18 -5.18 -14.57 12.31
N ASN A 19 -5.39 -13.29 12.62
CA ASN A 19 -4.94 -12.19 11.79
C ASN A 19 -3.94 -11.30 12.53
N LYS A 20 -3.09 -10.63 11.76
CA LYS A 20 -2.14 -9.63 12.24
C LYS A 20 -2.16 -8.43 11.31
N GLU A 21 -2.24 -7.22 11.88
CA GLU A 21 -1.97 -5.99 11.13
C GLU A 21 -0.49 -5.97 10.74
N VAL A 22 -0.24 -5.93 9.44
CA VAL A 22 1.10 -5.93 8.85
C VAL A 22 1.54 -4.51 8.54
N TYR A 23 0.62 -3.68 8.05
CA TYR A 23 0.95 -2.32 7.66
C TYR A 23 -0.27 -1.42 7.71
N LYS A 24 0.00 -0.15 8.03
CA LYS A 24 -0.98 0.92 8.05
C LYS A 24 -0.36 2.15 7.42
N LYS A 25 -1.13 2.83 6.57
CA LYS A 25 -0.69 4.04 5.89
C LYS A 25 -1.87 4.96 5.65
N LYS A 26 -1.63 6.26 5.63
CA LYS A 26 -2.60 7.21 5.08
C LYS A 26 -2.56 7.10 3.55
N ARG A 27 -3.72 6.94 2.90
CA ARG A 27 -3.77 6.87 1.44
C ARG A 27 -3.17 8.13 0.80
N PHE A 28 -2.46 7.95 -0.31
CA PHE A 28 -1.95 9.06 -1.12
C PHE A 28 -3.09 9.80 -1.80
N PHE A 29 -4.06 9.05 -2.33
CA PHE A 29 -5.20 9.59 -3.07
C PHE A 29 -6.50 9.40 -2.30
N LEU A 30 -7.33 10.44 -2.28
CA LEU A 30 -8.68 10.43 -1.68
C LEU A 30 -9.75 9.94 -2.66
N GLY A 31 -9.34 9.61 -3.90
CA GLY A 31 -10.21 9.14 -4.96
C GLY A 31 -10.96 7.84 -4.64
N ASN A 32 -11.94 7.54 -5.47
CA ASN A 32 -12.80 6.36 -5.31
C ASN A 32 -12.13 5.06 -5.77
N GLU A 33 -11.04 5.16 -6.54
CA GLU A 33 -10.29 3.99 -6.99
C GLU A 33 -9.77 3.20 -5.81
N SER A 34 -9.96 1.88 -5.87
CA SER A 34 -9.48 0.98 -4.82
C SER A 34 -8.00 0.66 -5.05
N PRO A 35 -7.17 0.62 -4.00
CA PRO A 35 -5.80 0.18 -4.14
C PRO A 35 -5.74 -1.31 -4.50
N GLU A 36 -4.74 -1.69 -5.27
CA GLU A 36 -4.46 -3.08 -5.62
C GLU A 36 -3.26 -3.59 -4.82
N ILE A 37 -3.31 -4.87 -4.44
CA ILE A 37 -2.26 -5.52 -3.66
C ILE A 37 -1.73 -6.72 -4.44
N PHE A 38 -0.42 -6.75 -4.62
CA PHE A 38 0.29 -7.91 -5.17
C PHE A 38 1.33 -8.41 -4.17
N ALA A 39 1.19 -9.65 -3.71
CA ALA A 39 2.07 -10.23 -2.70
C ALA A 39 2.95 -11.33 -3.29
N THR A 40 4.19 -11.38 -2.81
CA THR A 40 5.19 -12.41 -3.09
C THR A 40 5.70 -12.99 -1.77
N ASP A 41 6.59 -13.97 -1.83
CA ASP A 41 7.22 -14.55 -0.63
C ASP A 41 8.02 -13.52 0.18
N LYS A 42 8.54 -12.48 -0.48
CA LYS A 42 9.45 -11.49 0.15
C LYS A 42 8.79 -10.14 0.39
N TYR A 43 7.88 -9.73 -0.48
CA TYR A 43 7.36 -8.37 -0.52
C TYR A 43 5.86 -8.33 -0.77
N ILE A 44 5.24 -7.26 -0.31
CA ILE A 44 3.89 -6.85 -0.66
C ILE A 44 4.02 -5.52 -1.42
N PHE A 45 3.41 -5.45 -2.59
CA PHE A 45 3.31 -4.25 -3.42
C PHE A 45 1.89 -3.69 -3.32
N ILE A 46 1.81 -2.38 -3.12
CA ILE A 46 0.58 -1.62 -3.01
C ILE A 46 0.58 -0.62 -4.15
N TYR A 47 -0.41 -0.73 -5.03
CA TYR A 47 -0.66 0.21 -6.10
C TYR A 47 -1.83 1.09 -5.67
N GLU A 48 -1.60 2.40 -5.59
CA GLU A 48 -2.66 3.38 -5.33
C GLU A 48 -2.86 4.22 -6.59
N TYR A 49 -4.11 4.53 -6.90
CA TYR A 49 -4.51 5.29 -8.08
C TYR A 49 -5.23 6.58 -7.66
N GLY A 50 -4.91 7.67 -8.35
CA GLY A 50 -5.72 8.89 -8.35
C GLY A 50 -7.01 8.68 -9.15
N ASP A 51 -7.89 9.68 -9.12
CA ASP A 51 -9.14 9.60 -9.88
C ASP A 51 -8.88 9.37 -11.37
N TYR A 52 -9.67 8.48 -11.97
CA TYR A 52 -9.57 8.07 -13.38
C TYR A 52 -8.20 7.52 -13.80
N GLY A 53 -7.35 7.13 -12.84
CA GLY A 53 -6.03 6.56 -13.11
C GLY A 53 -4.98 7.57 -13.59
N GLU A 54 -5.24 8.88 -13.50
CA GLU A 54 -4.31 9.93 -13.97
C GLU A 54 -2.99 9.95 -13.17
N LYS A 55 -3.04 9.51 -11.91
CA LYS A 55 -1.88 9.39 -11.03
C LYS A 55 -1.81 8.00 -10.46
N GLN A 56 -0.59 7.51 -10.24
CA GLN A 56 -0.36 6.21 -9.63
C GLN A 56 0.88 6.30 -8.77
N CYS A 57 0.87 5.67 -7.59
CA CYS A 57 2.10 5.46 -6.83
C CYS A 57 2.23 3.99 -6.42
N ILE A 58 3.47 3.52 -6.25
CA ILE A 58 3.76 2.15 -5.87
C ILE A 58 4.54 2.14 -4.57
N THR A 59 3.98 1.53 -3.52
CA THR A 59 4.69 1.26 -2.27
C THR A 59 5.02 -0.22 -2.18
N ARG A 60 6.28 -0.54 -1.86
CA ARG A 60 6.72 -1.90 -1.52
C ARG A 60 7.00 -1.98 -0.03
N ILE A 61 6.47 -3.00 0.63
CA ILE A 61 6.80 -3.35 2.01
C ILE A 61 7.35 -4.78 2.05
N ASN A 62 8.18 -5.11 3.04
CA ASN A 62 8.56 -6.51 3.28
C ASN A 62 7.32 -7.32 3.68
N ARG A 63 7.36 -8.65 3.48
CA ARG A 63 6.22 -9.55 3.76
C ARG A 63 5.74 -9.49 5.21
N ASP A 64 6.64 -9.16 6.14
CA ASP A 64 6.34 -8.98 7.57
C ASP A 64 5.83 -7.58 7.94
N GLY A 65 5.78 -6.66 6.96
CA GLY A 65 5.33 -5.27 7.13
C GLY A 65 6.45 -4.26 7.36
N SER A 66 7.69 -4.72 7.51
CA SER A 66 8.83 -3.84 7.72
C SER A 66 9.30 -3.16 6.43
N ASN A 67 10.15 -2.14 6.60
CA ASN A 67 10.86 -1.46 5.51
C ASN A 67 9.95 -1.00 4.34
N PRO A 68 8.92 -0.18 4.61
CA PRO A 68 8.10 0.37 3.56
C PRO A 68 8.90 1.38 2.72
N ILE A 69 8.89 1.19 1.40
CA ILE A 69 9.60 2.02 0.42
C ILE A 69 8.60 2.47 -0.66
N LEU A 70 8.52 3.78 -0.91
CA LEU A 70 7.90 4.34 -2.09
C LEU A 70 8.83 4.06 -3.28
N VAL A 71 8.39 3.18 -4.17
CA VAL A 71 9.15 2.77 -5.36
C VAL A 71 8.95 3.79 -6.47
N MET A 72 7.70 4.20 -6.69
CA MET A 72 7.30 5.18 -7.71
C MET A 72 6.34 6.19 -7.09
N ASP A 73 6.59 7.49 -7.31
CA ASP A 73 5.75 8.59 -6.83
C ASP A 73 4.52 8.80 -7.73
N GLU A 74 3.65 9.76 -7.37
CA GLU A 74 2.42 10.04 -8.10
C GLU A 74 2.60 10.61 -9.51
N ASN A 75 3.82 11.04 -9.87
CA ASN A 75 4.16 11.58 -11.19
C ASN A 75 4.72 10.50 -12.12
N GLY A 76 4.90 9.28 -11.60
CA GLY A 76 5.50 8.16 -12.34
C GLY A 76 7.04 8.10 -12.21
N GLU A 77 7.63 8.92 -11.34
CA GLU A 77 9.09 8.93 -11.13
C GLU A 77 9.52 7.85 -10.15
N VAL A 78 10.63 7.17 -10.44
CA VAL A 78 11.20 6.14 -9.55
C VAL A 78 12.06 6.80 -8.47
N VAL A 79 11.60 6.77 -7.22
CA VAL A 79 12.22 7.51 -6.11
C VAL A 79 12.94 6.62 -5.09
N MET A 80 12.44 5.41 -4.84
CA MET A 80 13.03 4.44 -3.89
C MET A 80 13.27 4.99 -2.47
N GLU A 81 12.30 5.75 -1.94
CA GLU A 81 12.41 6.44 -0.65
C GLU A 81 11.67 5.72 0.48
N PRO A 82 12.17 5.74 1.73
CA PRO A 82 11.43 5.20 2.87
C PRO A 82 10.10 5.92 3.11
N VAL A 83 9.05 5.16 3.45
CA VAL A 83 7.75 5.72 3.84
C VAL A 83 7.66 5.78 5.37
N GLN A 84 7.26 6.93 5.91
CA GLN A 84 6.99 7.11 7.35
C GLN A 84 5.62 6.57 7.76
#